data_AF-A0A246GLC2-F1
#
_entry.id   AF-A0A246GLC2-F1
#
_cell.length_a   1.000
_cell.length_b   1.000
_cell.length_c   1.000
_cell.angle_alpha   90.00
_cell.angle_beta   90.00
_cell.angle_gamma   90.00
#
_symmetry.space_group_name_H-M   'P 1'
#
loop_
_entity.id
_entity.type
_entity.pdbx_description
1 polymer ?
#
loop_
_entity_poly.entity_id
_entity_poly.type
_entity_poly.pdbx_seq_one_letter_code
_entity_poly.pdbx_strand_id
1 'polypeptide(L)'
;MPITKTSDINFKISLDENHVPEKLHWTAKDGGIEEQEAKALMLNIWDSNAKETMRIDLWTKDMPVDEMKIFFHQTLVAMADTFERATADEKMSATMRDFCEYFAEKLELKK
;
A
#
# COMPACT_ATOMS: atom_id res chain seq x y z
N MET A 1 26.57 8.81 10.03
CA MET A 1 27.09 8.68 8.65
C MET A 1 26.50 9.82 7.82
N PRO A 2 27.22 10.37 6.82
CA PRO A 2 26.68 11.41 5.95
C PRO A 2 25.59 10.85 5.03
N ILE A 3 24.69 11.71 4.57
CA ILE A 3 23.73 11.38 3.50
C ILE A 3 24.53 11.19 2.21
N THR A 4 24.38 10.02 1.58
CA THR A 4 25.11 9.66 0.35
C THR A 4 24.23 9.67 -0.89
N LYS A 5 22.91 9.61 -0.73
CA LYS A 5 21.94 9.61 -1.82
C LYS A 5 20.63 10.26 -1.36
N THR A 6 20.02 11.02 -2.27
CA THR A 6 18.66 11.56 -2.13
C THR A 6 17.89 11.19 -3.39
N SER A 7 16.63 10.81 -3.22
CA SER A 7 15.77 10.36 -4.31
C SER A 7 14.33 10.76 -4.05
N ASP A 8 13.62 11.15 -5.10
CA ASP A 8 12.22 11.55 -5.00
C ASP A 8 11.28 10.43 -5.48
N ILE A 9 10.19 10.25 -4.74
CA ILE A 9 9.02 9.48 -5.18
C ILE A 9 7.90 10.49 -5.40
N ASN A 10 7.36 10.54 -6.61
CA ASN A 10 6.32 11.50 -7.00
C ASN A 10 5.02 10.78 -7.28
N PHE A 11 3.93 11.27 -6.69
CA PHE A 11 2.57 10.81 -6.98
C PHE A 11 1.80 11.94 -7.67
N LYS A 12 1.25 11.66 -8.86
CA LYS A 12 0.42 12.58 -9.62
C LYS A 12 -1.01 12.07 -9.61
N ILE A 13 -1.89 12.83 -8.96
CA ILE A 13 -3.31 12.51 -8.80
C ILE A 13 -4.12 13.49 -9.63
N SER A 14 -4.94 12.97 -10.54
CA SER A 14 -5.93 13.75 -11.30
C SER A 14 -7.32 13.45 -10.74
N LEU A 15 -8.03 14.51 -10.34
CA LEU A 15 -9.35 14.42 -9.75
C LEU A 15 -10.42 14.95 -10.72
N ASP A 16 -11.65 14.47 -10.57
CA ASP A 16 -12.82 15.06 -11.21
C ASP A 16 -13.31 16.33 -10.48
N GLU A 17 -14.41 16.92 -10.98
CA GLU A 17 -15.06 18.10 -10.38
C GLU A 17 -15.57 17.88 -8.94
N ASN A 18 -15.78 16.64 -8.54
CA ASN A 18 -16.21 16.23 -7.20
C ASN A 18 -15.04 15.77 -6.32
N HIS A 19 -13.80 15.99 -6.75
CA HIS A 19 -12.57 15.56 -6.08
C HIS A 19 -12.39 14.03 -6.00
N VAL A 20 -13.03 13.26 -6.89
CA VAL A 20 -12.84 11.81 -7.00
C VAL A 20 -11.62 11.49 -7.87
N PRO A 21 -10.72 10.59 -7.46
CA PRO A 21 -9.57 10.20 -8.28
C PRO A 21 -9.97 9.50 -9.58
N GLU A 22 -9.53 10.08 -10.70
CA GLU A 22 -9.72 9.54 -12.05
C GLU A 22 -8.44 8.87 -12.58
N LYS A 23 -7.27 9.47 -12.31
CA LYS A 23 -5.98 8.90 -12.73
C LYS A 23 -4.94 9.04 -11.63
N LEU A 24 -4.20 7.97 -11.39
CA LEU A 24 -3.04 7.95 -10.50
C LEU A 24 -1.81 7.55 -11.31
N HIS A 25 -0.75 8.34 -11.20
CA HIS A 25 0.56 7.99 -11.73
C HIS A 25 1.60 8.15 -10.65
N TRP A 26 2.66 7.35 -10.74
CA TRP A 26 3.78 7.50 -9.83
C TRP A 26 5.13 7.30 -10.54
N THR A 27 6.14 7.96 -9.98
CA THR A 27 7.51 7.96 -10.50
C THR A 27 8.46 7.72 -9.34
N ALA A 28 9.33 6.73 -9.49
CA ALA A 28 10.45 6.42 -8.61
C ALA A 28 11.65 6.04 -9.47
N LYS A 29 12.38 7.05 -9.96
CA LYS A 29 13.43 6.87 -10.98
C LYS A 29 14.55 5.94 -10.53
N ASP A 30 14.87 5.98 -9.24
CA ASP A 30 15.86 5.10 -8.61
C ASP A 30 15.45 3.62 -8.62
N GLY A 31 14.14 3.34 -8.64
CA GLY A 31 13.58 2.00 -8.80
C GLY A 31 13.29 1.63 -10.26
N GLY A 32 13.65 2.49 -11.23
CA GLY A 32 13.38 2.28 -12.64
C GLY A 32 11.94 2.54 -13.07
N ILE A 33 11.18 3.32 -12.30
CA ILE A 33 9.74 3.56 -12.54
C ILE A 33 9.53 5.02 -12.92
N GLU A 34 8.92 5.25 -14.09
CA GLU A 34 8.65 6.58 -14.63
C GLU A 34 7.22 6.68 -15.16
N GLU A 35 6.44 7.62 -14.60
CA GLU A 35 5.03 7.89 -14.91
C GLU A 35 4.16 6.64 -15.08
N GLN A 36 4.35 5.65 -14.20
CA GLN A 36 3.57 4.42 -14.25
C GLN A 36 2.15 4.64 -13.73
N GLU A 37 1.15 4.21 -14.49
CA GLU A 37 -0.25 4.25 -14.07
C GLU A 37 -0.50 3.27 -12.91
N ALA A 38 -1.33 3.69 -11.96
CA ALA A 38 -1.84 2.88 -10.87
C ALA A 38 -3.36 3.02 -10.74
N LYS A 39 -4.00 1.96 -10.25
CA LYS A 39 -5.44 1.98 -9.90
C LYS A 39 -5.69 2.24 -8.43
N ALA A 40 -4.70 2.03 -7.56
CA ALA A 40 -4.78 2.33 -6.14
C ALA A 40 -3.42 2.72 -5.55
N LEU A 41 -3.46 3.48 -4.45
CA LEU A 41 -2.31 3.85 -3.63
C LEU A 41 -2.74 3.87 -2.16
N MET A 42 -1.93 3.25 -1.30
CA MET A 42 -2.00 3.43 0.16
C MET A 42 -0.65 3.90 0.66
N LEU A 43 -0.61 5.11 1.25
CA LEU A 43 0.57 5.68 1.85
C LEU A 43 0.33 5.90 3.35
N ASN A 44 1.23 5.39 4.18
CA ASN A 44 1.22 5.56 5.63
C ASN A 44 2.49 6.29 6.07
N ILE A 45 2.34 7.34 6.87
CA ILE A 45 3.45 8.17 7.38
C ILE A 45 3.33 8.20 8.90
N TRP A 46 4.38 7.74 9.59
CA TRP A 46 4.45 7.79 11.04
C TRP A 46 4.90 9.17 11.52
N ASP A 47 4.06 9.83 12.33
CA ASP A 47 4.44 11.03 13.08
C ASP A 47 4.89 10.61 14.49
N SER A 48 6.20 10.72 14.76
CA SER A 48 6.76 10.37 16.06
C SER A 48 6.42 11.35 17.19
N ASN A 49 6.06 12.60 16.87
CA ASN A 49 5.69 13.61 17.86
C ASN A 49 4.28 13.36 18.35
N ALA A 50 3.34 13.18 17.44
CA ALA A 50 1.94 12.86 17.74
C ALA A 50 1.74 11.38 18.12
N LYS A 51 2.68 10.50 17.76
CA LYS A 51 2.60 9.04 17.92
C LYS A 51 1.39 8.45 17.19
N GLU A 52 1.18 8.89 15.96
CA GLU A 52 0.08 8.43 15.11
C GLU A 52 0.53 8.22 13.67
N THR A 53 -0.31 7.51 12.91
CA THR A 53 -0.10 7.27 11.49
C THR A 53 -1.02 8.17 10.68
N MET A 54 -0.43 9.10 9.93
CA MET A 54 -1.12 9.81 8.86
C MET A 54 -1.23 8.90 7.63
N ARG A 55 -2.34 8.99 6.90
CA ARG A 55 -2.59 8.12 5.74
C ARG A 55 -3.26 8.83 4.58
N ILE A 56 -2.92 8.37 3.38
CA ILE A 56 -3.59 8.71 2.12
C ILE A 56 -3.96 7.39 1.46
N ASP A 57 -5.26 7.14 1.30
CA ASP A 57 -5.79 6.00 0.56
C ASP A 57 -6.55 6.51 -0.65
N LEU A 58 -6.12 6.11 -1.84
CA LEU A 58 -6.72 6.50 -3.10
C LEU A 58 -6.94 5.27 -3.96
N TRP A 59 -8.05 5.27 -4.69
CA TRP A 59 -8.32 4.33 -5.76
C TRP A 59 -9.04 5.08 -6.89
N THR A 60 -8.79 4.66 -8.12
CA THR A 60 -9.51 5.20 -9.27
C THR A 60 -10.94 4.68 -9.27
N LYS A 61 -11.85 5.50 -9.79
CA LYS A 61 -13.28 5.18 -9.87
C LYS A 61 -13.59 3.89 -10.64
N ASP A 62 -12.74 3.53 -11.60
CA ASP A 62 -12.89 2.38 -12.49
C ASP A 62 -12.26 1.09 -11.95
N MET A 63 -11.61 1.11 -10.79
CA MET A 63 -11.03 -0.09 -10.18
C MET A 63 -12.15 -1.09 -9.79
N PRO A 64 -12.14 -2.33 -10.30
CA PRO A 64 -13.15 -3.32 -9.94
C PRO A 64 -13.07 -3.70 -8.45
N VAL A 65 -14.23 -3.93 -7.82
CA VAL A 65 -14.32 -4.32 -6.40
C VAL A 65 -13.51 -5.60 -6.10
N ASP A 66 -13.47 -6.55 -7.03
CA ASP A 66 -12.69 -7.78 -6.82
C ASP A 66 -11.18 -7.51 -6.83
N GLU A 67 -10.70 -6.56 -7.65
CA GLU A 67 -9.31 -6.10 -7.60
C GLU A 67 -9.01 -5.35 -6.30
N MET A 68 -9.98 -4.58 -5.75
CA MET A 68 -9.82 -3.95 -4.44
C MET A 68 -9.61 -4.99 -3.34
N LYS A 69 -10.42 -6.06 -3.32
CA LYS A 69 -10.25 -7.16 -2.35
C LYS A 69 -8.88 -7.81 -2.46
N ILE A 70 -8.40 -8.05 -3.68
CA ILE A 70 -7.06 -8.58 -3.94
C ILE A 70 -5.99 -7.62 -3.42
N PHE A 71 -6.11 -6.32 -3.72
CA PHE A 71 -5.17 -5.29 -3.26
C PHE A 71 -5.07 -5.24 -1.73
N PHE A 72 -6.20 -5.27 -1.02
CA PHE A 72 -6.21 -5.33 0.45
C PHE A 72 -5.55 -6.61 0.98
N HIS A 73 -5.90 -7.77 0.43
CA HIS A 73 -5.30 -9.04 0.85
C HIS A 73 -3.77 -9.03 0.68
N GLN A 74 -3.28 -8.64 -0.50
CA GLN A 74 -1.84 -8.58 -0.77
C GLN A 74 -1.13 -7.57 0.14
N THR A 75 -1.77 -6.44 0.43
CA THR A 75 -1.23 -5.44 1.35
C THR A 75 -1.11 -5.99 2.77
N LEU A 76 -2.13 -6.69 3.27
CA LEU A 76 -2.11 -7.30 4.61
C LEU A 76 -1.02 -8.37 4.75
N VAL A 77 -0.84 -9.21 3.73
CA VAL A 77 0.24 -10.20 3.70
C VAL A 77 1.61 -9.51 3.75
N ALA A 78 1.82 -8.49 2.91
CA ALA A 78 3.07 -7.73 2.89
C ALA A 78 3.34 -6.98 4.22
N MET A 79 2.28 -6.53 4.90
CA MET A 79 2.38 -5.92 6.23
C MET A 79 2.84 -6.95 7.27
N ALA A 80 2.31 -8.19 7.25
CA ALA A 80 2.76 -9.25 8.13
C ALA A 80 4.25 -9.56 7.94
N ASP A 81 4.69 -9.70 6.69
CA ASP A 81 6.10 -9.94 6.38
C ASP A 81 7.02 -8.78 6.79
N THR A 82 6.55 -7.54 6.60
CA THR A 82 7.30 -6.35 6.99
C THR A 82 7.39 -6.22 8.51
N PHE A 83 6.30 -6.52 9.22
CA PHE A 83 6.28 -6.54 10.67
C PHE A 83 7.26 -7.56 11.22
N GLU A 84 7.26 -8.80 10.72
CA GLU A 84 8.21 -9.83 11.14
C GLU A 84 9.66 -9.39 10.95
N ARG A 85 10.02 -8.88 9.77
CA ARG A 85 11.40 -8.41 9.51
C ARG A 85 11.82 -7.25 10.41
N ALA A 86 10.87 -6.41 10.82
CA ALA A 86 11.16 -5.24 11.65
C ALA A 86 11.26 -5.57 13.15
N THR A 87 10.51 -6.56 13.63
CA THR A 87 10.37 -6.83 15.07
C THR A 87 10.91 -8.19 15.51
N ALA A 88 11.15 -9.10 14.57
CA ALA A 88 11.42 -10.52 14.79
C ALA A 88 10.33 -11.26 15.61
N ASP A 89 9.12 -10.71 15.68
CA ASP A 89 7.98 -11.36 16.34
C ASP A 89 7.30 -12.36 15.42
N GLU A 90 7.84 -13.57 15.36
CA GLU A 90 7.34 -14.67 14.52
C GLU A 90 5.91 -15.07 14.90
N LYS A 91 5.55 -15.04 16.20
CA LYS A 91 4.25 -15.50 16.68
C LYS A 91 3.13 -14.57 16.25
N MET A 92 3.33 -13.26 16.42
CA MET A 92 2.34 -12.28 15.99
C MET A 92 2.25 -12.24 14.46
N SER A 93 3.39 -12.32 13.76
CA SER A 93 3.43 -12.39 12.29
C SER A 93 2.68 -13.61 11.75
N ALA A 94 2.83 -14.78 12.37
CA ALA A 94 2.06 -15.97 12.03
C ALA A 94 0.54 -15.74 12.21
N THR A 95 0.13 -15.13 13.33
CA THR A 95 -1.28 -14.77 13.57
C THR A 95 -1.83 -13.81 12.50
N MET A 96 -1.03 -12.83 12.06
CA MET A 96 -1.40 -11.93 10.97
C MET A 96 -1.60 -12.70 9.65
N ARG A 97 -0.72 -13.67 9.35
CA ARG A 97 -0.84 -14.51 8.15
C ARG A 97 -2.05 -15.43 8.21
N ASP A 98 -2.34 -16.03 9.36
CA ASP A 98 -3.56 -16.83 9.57
C ASP A 98 -4.82 -16.01 9.26
N PHE A 99 -4.86 -14.75 9.70
CA PHE A 99 -5.94 -13.84 9.33
C PHE A 99 -5.99 -13.56 7.82
N CYS A 100 -4.85 -13.35 7.17
CA CYS A 100 -4.81 -13.15 5.72
C CYS A 100 -5.33 -14.38 4.97
N GLU A 101 -4.98 -15.58 5.42
CA GLU A 101 -5.49 -16.83 4.85
C GLU A 101 -7.00 -16.96 5.00
N TYR A 102 -7.52 -16.66 6.19
CA TYR A 102 -8.96 -16.60 6.46
C TYR A 102 -9.66 -15.55 5.58
N PHE A 103 -9.07 -14.35 5.44
CA PHE A 103 -9.59 -13.27 4.61
C PHE A 103 -9.71 -13.71 3.15
N ALA A 104 -8.68 -14.34 2.61
CA ALA A 104 -8.69 -14.86 1.25
C ALA A 104 -9.69 -16.01 1.05
N GLU A 105 -9.87 -16.89 2.04
CA GLU A 105 -10.88 -17.95 1.97
C GLU A 105 -12.30 -17.36 1.94
N LYS A 106 -12.62 -16.45 2.86
CA LYS A 106 -13.98 -15.87 2.97
C LYS A 106 -14.37 -14.97 1.81
N LEU A 107 -13.40 -14.44 1.10
CA LEU A 107 -13.62 -13.65 -0.11
C LEU A 107 -13.38 -14.45 -1.39
N GLU A 108 -13.16 -15.77 -1.30
CA GLU A 108 -12.95 -16.68 -2.44
C GLU A 108 -11.82 -16.22 -3.36
N LEU A 109 -10.74 -15.66 -2.79
CA LEU A 109 -9.58 -15.13 -3.53
C LEU A 109 -8.56 -16.22 -3.91
N LYS A 110 -8.64 -17.39 -3.27
CA LYS A 110 -7.82 -18.56 -3.60
C LYS A 110 -8.58 -19.37 -4.67
N LYS A 111 -8.03 -19.44 -5.90
CA LYS A 111 -8.52 -20.34 -6.94
C LYS A 111 -7.97 -21.75 -6.75
#